data_AF-A0A0C3Q3Q1-F1
#
_entry.id   AF-A0A0C3Q3Q1-F1
#
_cell.length_a   1.000
_cell.length_b   1.000
_cell.length_c   1.000
_cell.angle_alpha   90.00
_cell.angle_beta   90.00
_cell.angle_gamma   90.00
#
_symmetry.space_group_name_H-M   'P 1'
#
loop_
_entity.id
_entity.type
_entity.pdbx_description
1 polymer ?
#
loop_
_entity_poly.entity_id
_entity_poly.type
_entity_poly.pdbx_seq_one_letter_code
_entity_poly.pdbx_strand_id
1 'polypeptide(L)'
;MTDLARLSQLSSRTHTLVLERKRLASLSPHLTASSQQLNQIARNLDQLRAGIEEYESVAGGPDAAEHTKPLRAQWVRMRGMLEGELPLDFEDLPPPPRPTLPPPPPKSPLLTTYSGGDPVDTPYTDDPDGTPASDFDPHDVLGQQHQMMEEQDSRLDVLSHSINRQRDISIHIGNELEVHDNLLTDLDHQLDGTAGRLGSARKRLDRVARGTRENASTVTIALLIFILLILIVIFKT
;
A
#
# COMPACT_ATOMS: atom_id res chain seq x y z
N MET A 1 -2.41 9.48 21.89
CA MET A 1 -3.81 9.31 21.43
C MET A 1 -3.82 9.46 19.92
N THR A 2 -3.65 8.36 19.22
CA THR A 2 -3.76 8.29 17.76
C THR A 2 -5.22 8.29 17.34
N ASP A 3 -5.65 9.31 16.60
CA ASP A 3 -7.00 9.37 16.04
C ASP A 3 -7.22 8.30 14.97
N LEU A 4 -8.33 7.57 15.04
CA LEU A 4 -8.74 6.56 14.05
C LEU A 4 -8.76 7.13 12.62
N ALA A 5 -9.15 8.39 12.47
CA ALA A 5 -9.16 9.10 11.19
C ALA A 5 -7.75 9.24 10.58
N ARG A 6 -6.73 9.50 11.41
CA ARG A 6 -5.33 9.59 10.96
C ARG A 6 -4.81 8.23 10.51
N LEU A 7 -5.17 7.15 11.22
CA LEU A 7 -4.82 5.79 10.83
C LEU A 7 -5.45 5.39 9.49
N SER A 8 -6.73 5.73 9.28
CA SER A 8 -7.42 5.50 8.01
C SER A 8 -6.80 6.27 6.83
N GLN A 9 -6.42 7.54 7.07
CA GLN A 9 -5.74 8.35 6.07
C GLN A 9 -4.35 7.79 5.73
N LEU A 10 -3.58 7.38 6.73
CA LEU A 10 -2.27 6.76 6.56
C LEU A 10 -2.38 5.43 5.80
N SER A 11 -3.38 4.61 6.14
CA SER A 11 -3.69 3.35 5.47
C SER A 11 -4.03 3.56 3.99
N SER A 12 -4.89 4.53 3.67
CA SER A 12 -5.28 4.84 2.29
C SER A 12 -4.11 5.34 1.45
N ARG A 13 -3.27 6.24 2.00
CA ARG A 13 -2.04 6.71 1.34
C ARG A 13 -1.07 5.57 1.06
N THR A 14 -0.88 4.70 2.04
CA THR A 14 0.01 3.54 1.90
C THR A 14 -0.51 2.57 0.86
N HIS A 15 -1.82 2.34 0.81
CA HIS A 15 -2.44 1.50 -0.20
C HIS A 15 -2.18 2.02 -1.63
N THR A 16 -2.31 3.32 -1.86
CA THR A 16 -1.97 3.92 -3.16
C THR A 16 -0.51 3.69 -3.54
N LEU A 17 0.43 3.87 -2.60
CA LEU A 17 1.86 3.62 -2.83
C LEU A 17 2.15 2.15 -3.16
N VAL A 18 1.44 1.22 -2.52
CA VAL A 18 1.54 -0.22 -2.79
C VAL A 18 1.05 -0.56 -4.21
N LEU A 19 -0.09 -0.01 -4.62
CA LEU A 19 -0.65 -0.22 -5.96
C LEU A 19 0.24 0.38 -7.05
N GLU A 20 0.74 1.59 -6.83
CA GLU A 20 1.68 2.25 -7.72
C GLU A 20 2.94 1.42 -7.90
N ARG A 21 3.50 0.89 -6.80
CA ARG A 21 4.65 -0.01 -6.85
C ARG A 21 4.37 -1.28 -7.66
N LYS A 22 3.23 -1.92 -7.48
CA LYS A 22 2.85 -3.12 -8.26
C LYS A 22 2.69 -2.81 -9.73
N ARG A 23 2.11 -1.66 -10.06
CA ARG A 23 2.02 -1.17 -11.42
C ARG A 23 3.41 -0.96 -12.02
N LEU A 24 4.31 -0.27 -11.32
CA LEU A 24 5.69 -0.05 -11.78
C LEU A 24 6.47 -1.36 -11.95
N ALA A 25 6.32 -2.31 -11.03
CA ALA A 25 6.92 -3.64 -11.14
C ALA A 25 6.39 -4.41 -12.37
N SER A 26 5.10 -4.28 -12.69
CA SER A 26 4.52 -4.90 -13.90
C SER A 26 5.01 -4.26 -15.21
N LEU A 27 5.28 -2.95 -15.20
CA LEU A 27 5.75 -2.20 -16.37
C LEU A 27 7.25 -2.32 -16.60
N SER A 28 8.04 -2.57 -15.57
CA SER A 28 9.50 -2.59 -15.65
C SER A 28 10.12 -3.60 -14.69
N PRO A 29 10.07 -4.91 -15.00
CA PRO A 29 10.62 -5.95 -14.15
C PRO A 29 12.15 -5.89 -13.98
N HIS A 30 12.87 -5.16 -14.86
CA HIS A 30 14.33 -5.07 -14.84
C HIS A 30 14.89 -3.77 -14.23
N LEU A 31 14.07 -2.71 -14.09
CA LEU A 31 14.47 -1.54 -13.33
C LEU A 31 14.07 -1.80 -11.88
N THR A 32 15.05 -2.05 -11.02
CA THR A 32 14.89 -2.10 -9.56
C THR A 32 13.92 -1.02 -9.09
N ALA A 33 12.72 -1.42 -8.69
CA ALA A 33 11.71 -0.52 -8.12
C ALA A 33 12.39 0.32 -7.03
N SER A 34 12.13 1.63 -7.00
CA SER A 34 12.83 2.57 -6.13
C SER A 34 12.89 2.06 -4.70
N SER A 35 14.10 1.74 -4.22
CA SER A 35 14.33 1.27 -2.85
C SER A 35 13.86 2.29 -1.82
N GLN A 36 13.90 3.58 -2.18
CA GLN A 36 13.37 4.67 -1.38
C GLN A 36 11.86 4.59 -1.18
N GLN A 37 11.10 4.21 -2.22
CA GLN A 37 9.65 4.00 -2.11
C GLN A 37 9.32 2.79 -1.23
N LEU A 38 10.08 1.70 -1.35
CA LEU A 38 9.91 0.53 -0.46
C LEU A 38 10.11 0.93 1.01
N ASN A 39 11.19 1.64 1.28
CA ASN A 39 11.51 2.09 2.63
C ASN A 39 10.44 3.05 3.20
N GLN A 40 9.80 3.85 2.34
CA GLN A 40 8.69 4.71 2.74
C GLN A 40 7.43 3.89 3.06
N ILE A 41 7.08 2.91 2.22
CA ILE A 41 5.94 2.01 2.46
C ILE A 41 6.15 1.22 3.74
N ALA A 42 7.34 0.66 3.95
CA ALA A 42 7.68 -0.10 5.15
C ALA A 42 7.52 0.75 6.42
N ARG A 43 8.07 1.98 6.45
CA ARG A 43 7.87 2.90 7.58
C ARG A 43 6.41 3.24 7.82
N ASN A 44 5.62 3.48 6.77
CA ASN A 44 4.20 3.80 6.94
C ASN A 44 3.39 2.60 7.46
N LEU A 45 3.70 1.38 7.00
CA LEU A 45 3.08 0.15 7.49
C LEU A 45 3.44 -0.10 8.96
N ASP A 46 4.66 0.22 9.37
CA ASP A 46 5.11 0.12 10.76
C ASP A 46 4.42 1.16 11.66
N GLN A 47 4.30 2.40 11.18
CA GLN A 47 3.51 3.45 11.85
C GLN A 47 2.03 3.07 11.96
N LEU A 48 1.45 2.44 10.93
CA LEU A 48 0.07 1.97 10.95
C LEU A 48 -0.10 0.82 11.95
N ARG A 49 0.86 -0.11 12.03
CA ARG A 49 0.89 -1.21 13.00
C ARG A 49 0.92 -0.65 14.43
N ALA A 50 1.91 0.20 14.73
CA ALA A 50 2.07 0.81 16.05
C ALA A 50 0.85 1.65 16.46
N GLY A 51 0.25 2.38 15.51
CA GLY A 51 -0.94 3.18 15.76
C GLY A 51 -2.21 2.36 16.01
N ILE A 52 -2.37 1.20 15.36
CA ILE A 52 -3.47 0.27 15.65
C ILE A 52 -3.31 -0.31 17.08
N GLU A 53 -2.08 -0.64 17.47
CA GLU A 53 -1.75 -1.16 18.81
C GLU A 53 -1.96 -0.10 19.91
N GLU A 54 -1.53 1.14 19.68
CA GLU A 54 -1.80 2.26 20.59
C GLU A 54 -3.30 2.51 20.72
N TYR A 55 -4.04 2.52 19.60
CA TYR A 55 -5.49 2.75 19.63
C TYR A 55 -6.22 1.66 20.43
N GLU A 56 -5.84 0.40 20.28
CA GLU A 56 -6.48 -0.70 20.99
C GLU A 56 -6.12 -0.79 22.46
N SER A 57 -4.87 -0.47 22.81
CA SER A 57 -4.45 -0.41 24.20
C SER A 57 -5.08 0.76 24.96
N VAL A 58 -5.30 1.89 24.27
CA VAL A 58 -5.92 3.09 24.86
C VAL A 58 -7.45 3.00 24.91
N ALA A 59 -8.09 2.55 23.83
CA ALA A 59 -9.56 2.48 23.79
C ALA A 59 -10.10 1.32 24.62
N GLY A 60 -9.44 0.15 24.59
CA GLY A 60 -9.83 -1.04 25.34
C GLY A 60 -11.21 -1.60 24.95
N GLY A 61 -11.42 -2.90 25.17
CA GLY A 61 -12.74 -3.52 25.01
C GLY A 61 -13.14 -3.96 23.59
N PRO A 62 -14.35 -4.52 23.43
CA PRO A 62 -14.83 -5.14 22.19
C PRO A 62 -15.02 -4.12 21.05
N ASP A 63 -15.43 -2.90 21.36
CA ASP A 63 -15.74 -1.85 20.37
C ASP A 63 -14.46 -1.31 19.70
N ALA A 64 -13.35 -1.25 20.45
CA ALA A 64 -12.05 -0.86 19.91
C ALA A 64 -11.55 -1.85 18.84
N ALA A 65 -11.72 -3.16 19.11
CA ALA A 65 -11.35 -4.22 18.18
C ALA A 65 -12.24 -4.24 16.93
N GLU A 66 -13.51 -3.85 17.05
CA GLU A 66 -14.41 -3.70 15.90
C GLU A 66 -13.97 -2.54 14.99
N HIS A 67 -13.63 -1.39 15.57
CA HIS A 67 -13.21 -0.21 14.82
C HIS A 67 -11.87 -0.38 14.09
N THR A 68 -10.92 -1.13 14.64
CA THR A 68 -9.62 -1.38 14.00
C THR A 68 -9.61 -2.58 13.06
N LYS A 69 -10.60 -3.48 13.13
CA LYS A 69 -10.73 -4.64 12.25
C LYS A 69 -10.56 -4.35 10.76
N PRO A 70 -11.20 -3.31 10.17
CA PRO A 70 -10.97 -2.98 8.75
C PRO A 70 -9.54 -2.52 8.47
N LEU A 71 -8.93 -1.74 9.37
CA LEU A 71 -7.55 -1.28 9.28
C LEU A 71 -6.57 -2.46 9.34
N ARG A 72 -6.79 -3.41 10.24
CA ARG A 72 -6.03 -4.67 10.33
C ARG A 72 -6.09 -5.46 9.03
N ALA A 73 -7.31 -5.68 8.51
CA ALA A 73 -7.49 -6.43 7.27
C ALA A 73 -6.82 -5.72 6.08
N GLN A 74 -6.87 -4.39 6.03
CA GLN A 74 -6.20 -3.61 5.00
C GLN A 74 -4.68 -3.69 5.11
N TRP A 75 -4.12 -3.62 6.33
CA TRP A 75 -2.69 -3.80 6.58
C TRP A 75 -2.20 -5.18 6.12
N VAL A 76 -2.91 -6.25 6.49
CA VAL A 76 -2.56 -7.63 6.07
C VAL A 76 -2.60 -7.76 4.55
N ARG A 77 -3.61 -7.18 3.89
CA ARG A 77 -3.67 -7.14 2.42
C ARG A 77 -2.48 -6.40 1.80
N MET A 78 -2.16 -5.21 2.29
CA MET A 78 -1.02 -4.41 1.79
C MET A 78 0.31 -5.15 1.99
N ARG A 79 0.48 -5.83 3.12
CA ARG A 79 1.66 -6.64 3.40
C ARG A 79 1.75 -7.86 2.48
N GLY A 80 0.65 -8.59 2.28
CA GLY A 80 0.61 -9.73 1.36
C GLY A 80 0.91 -9.33 -0.09
N MET A 81 0.54 -8.10 -0.49
CA MET A 81 0.97 -7.57 -1.78
C MET A 81 2.50 -7.40 -1.83
N LEU A 82 3.19 -7.09 -0.74
CA LEU A 82 4.65 -6.86 -0.71
C LEU A 82 5.46 -8.09 -0.27
N GLU A 83 4.84 -9.27 -0.28
CA GLU A 83 5.49 -10.52 0.12
C GLU A 83 6.75 -10.77 -0.72
N GLY A 84 7.90 -10.92 -0.04
CA GLY A 84 9.22 -11.12 -0.65
C GLY A 84 10.04 -9.84 -0.94
N GLU A 85 9.47 -8.64 -0.77
CA GLU A 85 10.20 -7.37 -0.97
C GLU A 85 10.54 -6.64 0.34
N LEU A 86 9.79 -6.93 1.41
CA LEU A 86 10.01 -6.33 2.73
C LEU A 86 11.23 -6.95 3.41
N PRO A 87 11.90 -6.20 4.33
CA PRO A 87 12.97 -6.77 5.15
C PRO A 87 12.51 -8.03 5.90
N LEU A 88 13.42 -8.99 6.07
CA LEU A 88 13.13 -10.27 6.76
C LEU A 88 12.63 -10.06 8.20
N ASP A 89 13.04 -8.95 8.84
CA ASP A 89 12.69 -8.60 10.21
C ASP A 89 11.40 -7.75 10.30
N PHE A 90 10.59 -7.70 9.24
CA PHE A 90 9.37 -6.89 9.21
C PHE A 90 8.24 -7.53 10.03
N GLU A 91 7.98 -6.97 11.21
CA GLU A 91 7.08 -7.51 12.24
C GLU A 91 5.61 -7.63 11.80
N ASP A 92 4.98 -8.76 12.14
CA ASP A 92 3.55 -8.98 11.94
C ASP A 92 2.70 -8.10 12.85
N LEU A 93 1.49 -7.75 12.38
CA LEU A 93 0.48 -7.17 13.25
C LEU A 93 0.03 -8.26 14.24
N PRO A 94 0.09 -8.01 15.56
CA PRO A 94 -0.31 -9.00 16.55
C PRO A 94 -1.79 -9.37 16.38
N PRO A 95 -2.18 -10.62 16.72
CA PRO A 95 -3.57 -11.04 16.66
C PRO A 95 -4.43 -10.11 17.53
N PRO A 96 -5.69 -9.83 17.13
CA PRO A 96 -6.56 -8.97 17.92
C PRO A 96 -6.67 -9.51 19.35
N PRO A 97 -6.76 -8.63 20.36
CA PRO A 97 -6.98 -9.06 21.73
C PRO A 97 -8.22 -9.95 21.75
N ARG A 98 -8.06 -11.19 22.22
CA ARG A 98 -9.18 -12.13 22.35
C ARG A 98 -10.26 -11.42 23.17
N PRO A 99 -11.53 -11.39 22.73
CA PRO A 99 -12.59 -11.02 23.64
C PRO A 99 -12.43 -11.92 24.85
N THR A 100 -12.18 -11.34 26.02
CA THR A 100 -12.23 -12.06 27.28
C THR A 100 -13.69 -12.47 27.42
N LEU A 101 -14.04 -13.62 26.86
CA LEU A 101 -15.28 -14.29 27.17
C LEU A 101 -15.29 -14.39 28.71
N PRO A 102 -16.32 -13.91 29.41
CA PRO A 102 -16.50 -14.32 30.79
C PRO A 102 -16.43 -15.86 30.81
N PRO A 103 -15.73 -16.45 31.80
CA PRO A 103 -15.56 -17.90 31.87
C PRO A 103 -16.93 -18.56 31.66
N PRO A 104 -17.01 -19.62 30.83
CA PRO A 104 -18.28 -20.31 30.63
C PRO A 104 -18.86 -20.66 32.01
N PRO A 105 -20.16 -20.41 32.27
CA PRO A 105 -20.75 -20.80 33.54
C PRO A 105 -20.44 -22.28 33.77
N PRO A 106 -20.01 -22.67 34.98
CA PRO A 106 -19.60 -24.04 35.25
C PRO A 106 -20.73 -24.96 34.83
N LYS A 107 -20.40 -25.93 33.97
CA LYS A 107 -21.33 -26.99 33.56
C LYS A 107 -21.90 -27.60 34.84
N SER A 108 -23.18 -27.40 35.08
CA SER A 108 -23.88 -27.96 36.24
C SER A 108 -23.59 -29.47 36.29
N PRO A 109 -23.02 -30.00 37.38
CA PRO A 109 -22.88 -31.44 37.50
C PRO A 109 -24.28 -32.04 37.59
N LEU A 110 -24.47 -33.10 36.80
CA LEU A 110 -25.62 -33.98 36.83
C LEU A 110 -25.94 -34.39 38.29
N LEU A 111 -27.16 -34.04 38.69
CA LEU A 111 -28.02 -34.60 39.73
C LEU A 111 -27.38 -35.72 40.57
N THR A 112 -26.97 -35.39 41.80
CA THR A 112 -26.80 -36.34 42.89
C THR A 112 -27.90 -36.12 43.92
N THR A 113 -28.73 -37.16 44.03
CA THR A 113 -29.59 -37.61 45.13
C THR A 113 -29.82 -36.70 46.34
N TYR A 114 -31.10 -36.46 46.56
CA TYR A 114 -31.82 -35.90 47.70
C TYR A 114 -31.31 -36.35 49.09
N SER A 115 -30.99 -35.39 49.98
CA SER A 115 -31.17 -35.57 51.42
C SER A 115 -31.21 -34.23 52.17
N GLY A 116 -32.44 -33.83 52.53
CA GLY A 116 -32.82 -33.28 53.84
C GLY A 116 -32.17 -31.99 54.35
N GLY A 117 -32.99 -30.93 54.46
CA GLY A 117 -32.83 -29.86 55.44
C GLY A 117 -33.27 -28.49 54.96
N ASP A 118 -34.48 -28.07 55.33
CA ASP A 118 -34.89 -26.65 55.29
C ASP A 118 -33.91 -25.79 56.11
N PRO A 119 -33.63 -24.53 55.71
CA PRO A 119 -34.43 -23.43 56.27
C PRO A 119 -34.67 -22.21 55.35
N VAL A 120 -35.89 -21.66 55.49
CA VAL A 120 -36.23 -20.22 55.54
C VAL A 120 -36.16 -19.42 54.22
N ASP A 121 -37.34 -19.19 53.64
CA ASP A 121 -37.65 -18.04 52.80
C ASP A 121 -37.45 -16.74 53.59
N THR A 122 -36.46 -15.93 53.22
CA THR A 122 -36.42 -14.50 53.58
C THR A 122 -36.96 -13.67 52.41
N PRO A 123 -38.04 -12.90 52.62
CA PRO A 123 -38.54 -11.94 51.64
C PRO A 123 -37.49 -10.86 51.31
N TYR A 124 -37.48 -10.42 50.04
CA TYR A 124 -36.69 -9.28 49.56
C TYR A 124 -36.91 -8.06 50.47
N THR A 125 -35.84 -7.62 51.14
CA THR A 125 -35.82 -6.42 51.98
C THR A 125 -35.11 -5.32 51.20
N ASP A 126 -35.81 -4.21 51.01
CA ASP A 126 -35.31 -2.98 50.44
C ASP A 126 -34.59 -2.21 51.58
N ASP A 127 -33.31 -2.48 51.79
CA ASP A 127 -32.45 -1.73 52.72
C ASP A 127 -31.61 -0.72 51.93
N PRO A 128 -31.93 0.59 51.96
CA PRO A 128 -31.12 1.63 51.35
C PRO A 128 -30.04 2.10 52.34
N ASP A 129 -28.96 1.33 52.50
CA ASP A 129 -27.80 1.78 53.26
C ASP A 129 -26.50 1.70 52.44
N GLY A 130 -25.98 2.89 52.12
CA GLY A 130 -24.53 3.10 52.11
C GLY A 130 -23.79 2.87 50.79
N THR A 131 -24.15 3.57 49.72
CA THR A 131 -23.15 4.07 48.76
C THR A 131 -23.64 5.44 48.31
N PRO A 132 -22.83 6.52 48.33
CA PRO A 132 -23.24 7.75 47.67
C PRO A 132 -23.32 7.42 46.18
N ALA A 133 -24.53 7.10 45.71
CA ALA A 133 -24.87 7.18 44.32
C ALA A 133 -24.57 8.64 43.95
N SER A 134 -23.41 8.82 43.34
CA SER A 134 -22.99 10.07 42.71
C SER A 134 -24.19 10.65 41.99
N ASP A 135 -24.55 11.84 42.42
CA ASP A 135 -25.57 12.74 41.89
C ASP A 135 -25.27 12.99 40.40
N PHE A 136 -25.63 12.04 39.55
CA PHE A 136 -25.59 12.20 38.09
C PHE A 136 -26.92 12.83 37.71
N ASP A 137 -26.93 14.16 37.65
CA ASP A 137 -28.09 14.92 37.16
C ASP A 137 -28.34 14.54 35.68
N PRO A 138 -29.53 14.00 35.33
CA PRO A 138 -29.86 13.67 33.94
C PRO A 138 -29.70 14.84 32.97
N HIS A 139 -29.76 16.08 33.47
CA HIS A 139 -29.52 17.28 32.68
C HIS A 139 -28.06 17.47 32.26
N ASP A 140 -27.09 17.04 33.08
CA ASP A 140 -25.67 17.10 32.75
C ASP A 140 -25.29 16.09 31.66
N VAL A 141 -25.93 14.91 31.67
CA VAL A 141 -25.76 13.89 30.62
C VAL A 141 -26.27 14.40 29.26
N LEU A 142 -27.39 15.14 29.26
CA LEU A 142 -27.99 15.69 28.04
C LEU A 142 -27.08 16.78 27.42
N GLY A 143 -26.52 17.65 28.26
CA GLY A 143 -25.56 18.68 27.81
C GLY A 143 -24.30 18.07 27.22
N GLN A 144 -23.79 17.00 27.85
CA GLN A 144 -22.61 16.28 27.37
C GLN A 144 -22.88 15.56 26.04
N GLN A 145 -24.09 15.03 25.82
CA GLN A 145 -24.47 14.44 24.53
C GLN A 145 -24.55 15.48 23.40
N HIS A 146 -25.10 16.67 23.66
CA HIS A 146 -25.14 17.74 22.65
C HIS A 146 -23.74 18.19 22.23
N GLN A 147 -22.83 18.37 23.20
CA GLN A 147 -21.45 18.75 22.90
C GLN A 147 -20.72 17.66 22.08
N MET A 148 -21.01 16.39 22.37
CA MET A 148 -20.45 15.26 21.62
C MET A 148 -21.04 15.17 20.20
N MET A 149 -22.31 15.54 20.00
CA MET A 149 -22.94 15.62 18.67
C MET A 149 -22.35 16.76 17.82
N GLU A 150 -22.14 17.95 18.40
CA GLU A 150 -21.49 19.07 17.69
C GLU A 150 -20.06 18.74 17.26
N GLU A 151 -19.30 18.04 18.10
CA GLU A 151 -17.97 17.54 17.71
C GLU A 151 -18.02 16.53 16.56
N GLN A 152 -19.03 15.67 16.53
CA GLN A 152 -19.21 14.70 15.46
C GLN A 152 -19.56 15.37 14.14
N ASP A 153 -20.46 16.35 14.14
CA ASP A 153 -20.80 17.12 12.93
C ASP A 153 -19.59 17.85 12.35
N SER A 154 -18.77 18.46 13.21
CA SER A 154 -17.51 19.08 12.77
C SER A 154 -16.55 18.06 12.15
N ARG A 155 -16.46 16.85 12.69
CA ARG A 155 -15.64 15.76 12.14
C ARG A 155 -16.18 15.26 10.80
N LEU A 156 -17.50 15.19 10.64
CA LEU A 156 -18.14 14.79 9.39
C LEU A 156 -17.92 15.81 8.28
N ASP A 157 -17.89 17.10 8.60
CA ASP A 157 -17.64 18.16 7.62
C ASP A 157 -16.19 18.11 7.10
N VAL A 158 -15.22 17.92 8.01
CA VAL A 158 -13.81 17.69 7.65
C VAL A 158 -13.65 16.42 6.81
N LEU A 159 -14.37 15.34 7.16
CA LEU A 159 -14.35 14.10 6.39
C LEU A 159 -14.96 14.29 5.00
N SER A 160 -16.08 15.00 4.89
CA SER A 160 -16.74 15.35 3.63
C SER A 160 -15.80 16.13 2.72
N HIS A 161 -15.13 17.15 3.26
CA HIS A 161 -14.12 17.91 2.52
C HIS A 161 -12.94 17.06 2.06
N SER A 162 -12.48 16.11 2.88
CA SER A 162 -11.41 15.18 2.50
C SER A 162 -11.86 14.20 1.41
N ILE A 163 -13.08 13.67 1.50
CA ILE A 163 -13.67 12.77 0.49
C ILE A 163 -13.83 13.51 -0.84
N ASN A 164 -14.31 14.76 -0.80
CA ASN A 164 -14.47 15.56 -2.01
C ASN A 164 -13.11 15.84 -2.68
N ARG A 165 -12.10 16.21 -1.89
CA ARG A 165 -10.73 16.37 -2.39
C ARG A 165 -10.16 15.08 -2.98
N GLN A 166 -10.42 13.93 -2.35
CA GLN A 166 -9.98 12.64 -2.86
C GLN A 166 -10.67 12.28 -4.18
N ARG A 167 -11.98 12.57 -4.30
CA ARG A 167 -12.74 12.41 -5.53
C ARG A 167 -12.15 13.27 -6.65
N ASP A 168 -11.83 14.54 -6.37
CA ASP A 168 -11.20 15.43 -7.35
C ASP A 168 -9.84 14.88 -7.82
N ILE A 169 -9.01 14.41 -6.89
CA ILE A 169 -7.73 13.77 -7.23
C ILE A 169 -7.94 12.52 -8.09
N SER A 170 -8.95 11.68 -7.79
CA SER A 170 -9.27 10.49 -8.59
C SER A 170 -9.70 10.84 -10.01
N ILE A 171 -10.46 11.91 -10.20
CA ILE A 171 -10.86 12.39 -11.52
C ILE A 171 -9.63 12.93 -12.28
N HIS A 172 -8.78 13.70 -11.61
CA HIS A 172 -7.52 14.18 -12.20
C HIS A 172 -6.59 13.03 -12.63
N ILE A 173 -6.46 11.98 -11.80
CA ILE A 173 -5.70 10.78 -12.15
C ILE A 173 -6.34 10.08 -13.36
N GLY A 174 -7.67 9.96 -13.40
CA GLY A 174 -8.38 9.39 -14.55
C GLY A 174 -8.06 10.12 -15.85
N ASN A 175 -8.12 11.45 -15.83
CA ASN A 175 -7.81 12.28 -16.99
C ASN A 175 -6.33 12.18 -17.40
N GLU A 176 -5.40 12.18 -16.44
CA GLU A 176 -3.97 12.05 -16.73
C GLU A 176 -3.63 10.67 -17.32
N LEU A 177 -4.34 9.62 -16.89
CA LEU A 177 -4.17 8.28 -17.46
C LEU A 177 -4.66 8.21 -18.90
N GLU A 178 -5.75 8.90 -19.24
CA GLU A 178 -6.22 9.03 -20.62
C GLU A 178 -5.22 9.82 -21.47
N VAL A 179 -4.63 10.90 -20.93
CA VAL A 179 -3.55 11.64 -21.60
C VAL A 179 -2.32 10.76 -21.80
N HIS A 180 -1.93 9.97 -20.80
CA HIS A 180 -0.80 9.04 -20.88
C HIS A 180 -1.05 7.90 -21.88
N ASP A 181 -2.28 7.39 -21.99
CA ASP A 181 -2.65 6.38 -22.98
C ASP A 181 -2.48 6.90 -24.42
N ASN A 182 -2.92 8.14 -24.64
CA ASN A 182 -2.71 8.84 -25.90
C ASN A 182 -1.22 9.10 -26.19
N LEU A 183 -0.44 9.52 -25.20
CA LEU A 183 1.00 9.73 -25.33
C LEU A 183 1.75 8.43 -25.63
N LEU A 184 1.37 7.32 -24.98
CA LEU A 184 1.95 6.01 -25.21
C LEU A 184 1.65 5.51 -26.63
N THR A 185 0.44 5.75 -27.12
CA THR A 185 0.07 5.43 -28.52
C THR A 185 0.90 6.24 -29.52
N ASP A 186 1.10 7.53 -29.28
CA ASP A 186 1.97 8.35 -30.13
C ASP A 186 3.43 7.88 -30.07
N LEU A 187 3.92 7.52 -28.88
CA LEU A 187 5.26 6.95 -28.72
C LEU A 187 5.41 5.63 -29.47
N ASP A 188 4.41 4.75 -29.47
CA ASP A 188 4.41 3.51 -30.25
C ASP A 188 4.51 3.80 -31.76
N HIS A 189 3.73 4.76 -32.26
CA HIS A 189 3.82 5.22 -33.65
C HIS A 189 5.21 5.79 -34.00
N GLN A 190 5.83 6.54 -33.09
CA GLN A 190 7.19 7.04 -33.29
C GLN A 190 8.25 5.92 -33.26
N LEU A 191 8.05 4.91 -32.41
CA LEU A 191 8.91 3.72 -32.34
C LEU A 191 8.82 2.90 -33.63
N ASP A 192 7.62 2.71 -34.19
CA ASP A 192 7.42 2.06 -35.48
C ASP A 192 8.17 2.77 -36.61
N GLY A 193 8.09 4.10 -36.65
CA GLY A 193 8.87 4.92 -37.60
C GLY A 193 10.37 4.74 -37.42
N THR A 194 10.84 4.72 -36.17
CA THR A 194 12.25 4.49 -35.83
C THR A 194 12.71 3.10 -36.22
N ALA A 195 11.90 2.06 -35.97
CA ALA A 195 12.18 0.68 -36.37
C ALA A 195 12.29 0.55 -37.90
N GLY A 196 11.40 1.20 -38.65
CA GLY A 196 11.46 1.26 -40.12
C GLY A 196 12.74 1.93 -40.64
N ARG A 197 13.17 3.04 -40.02
CA ARG A 197 14.42 3.73 -40.35
C ARG A 197 15.64 2.87 -40.00
N LEU A 198 15.65 2.24 -38.83
CA LEU A 198 16.71 1.34 -38.39
C LEU A 198 16.83 0.12 -39.31
N GLY A 199 15.70 -0.47 -39.71
CA GLY A 199 15.66 -1.56 -40.68
C GLY A 199 16.24 -1.16 -42.04
N SER A 200 15.92 0.04 -42.51
CA SER A 200 16.47 0.60 -43.75
C SER A 200 17.96 0.89 -43.64
N ALA A 201 18.41 1.46 -42.51
CA ALA A 201 19.82 1.70 -42.24
C ALA A 201 20.61 0.38 -42.18
N ARG A 202 20.07 -0.65 -41.54
CA ARG A 202 20.65 -2.00 -41.49
C ARG A 202 20.80 -2.61 -42.88
N LYS A 203 19.79 -2.49 -43.74
CA LYS A 203 19.87 -2.95 -45.15
C LYS A 203 20.96 -2.22 -45.94
N ARG A 204 21.13 -0.92 -45.73
CA ARG A 204 22.21 -0.14 -46.35
C ARG A 204 23.58 -0.60 -45.85
N LEU A 205 23.72 -0.81 -44.54
CA LEU A 205 24.93 -1.37 -43.92
C LEU A 205 25.29 -2.75 -44.47
N ASP A 206 24.31 -3.65 -44.60
CA ASP A 206 24.52 -5.00 -45.17
C ASP A 206 25.00 -4.92 -46.63
N ARG A 207 24.43 -4.00 -47.41
CA ARG A 207 24.86 -3.75 -48.80
C ARG A 207 26.30 -3.22 -48.86
N VAL A 208 26.65 -2.28 -47.98
CA VAL A 208 28.02 -1.73 -47.91
C VAL A 208 29.01 -2.81 -47.45
N ALA A 209 28.65 -3.63 -46.46
CA ALA A 209 29.48 -4.72 -45.98
C ALA A 209 29.75 -5.76 -47.08
N ARG A 210 28.72 -6.16 -47.82
CA ARG A 210 28.86 -7.06 -48.98
C ARG A 210 29.72 -6.44 -50.10
N GLY A 211 29.42 -5.20 -50.49
CA GLY A 211 30.19 -4.51 -51.53
C GLY A 211 31.66 -4.31 -51.15
N THR A 212 31.95 -4.09 -49.87
CA THR A 212 33.33 -4.02 -49.37
C THR A 212 34.02 -5.37 -49.50
N ARG A 213 33.37 -6.49 -49.13
CA ARG A 213 33.98 -7.82 -49.22
C ARG A 213 34.30 -8.24 -50.65
N GLU A 214 33.43 -7.93 -51.62
CA GLU A 214 33.63 -8.25 -53.03
C GLU A 214 34.76 -7.43 -53.65
N ASN A 215 34.84 -6.13 -53.31
CA ASN A 215 35.82 -5.22 -53.89
C ASN A 215 37.10 -5.08 -53.05
N ALA A 216 37.15 -5.65 -51.83
CA ALA A 216 38.30 -5.55 -50.93
C ALA A 216 39.58 -6.05 -51.58
N SER A 217 39.55 -7.21 -52.24
CA SER A 217 40.71 -7.78 -52.93
C SER A 217 41.22 -6.83 -54.03
N THR A 218 40.32 -6.32 -54.86
CA THR A 218 40.65 -5.39 -55.95
C THR A 218 41.24 -4.08 -55.41
N VAL A 219 40.66 -3.52 -54.35
CA VAL A 219 41.16 -2.30 -53.68
C VAL A 219 42.54 -2.56 -53.06
N THR A 220 42.74 -3.70 -52.40
CA THR A 220 44.05 -4.05 -51.83
C THR A 220 45.12 -4.22 -52.91
N ILE A 221 44.80 -4.86 -54.04
CA ILE A 221 45.73 -5.02 -55.16
C ILE A 221 46.07 -3.66 -55.77
N ALA A 222 45.07 -2.80 -56.02
CA ALA A 222 45.28 -1.45 -56.56
C ALA A 222 46.14 -0.58 -55.63
N LEU A 223 45.92 -0.66 -54.32
CA LEU A 223 46.70 0.04 -53.31
C LEU A 223 48.16 -0.46 -53.29
N LEU A 224 48.37 -1.78 -53.40
CA LEU A 224 49.70 -2.37 -53.45
C LEU A 224 50.48 -1.93 -54.70
N ILE A 225 49.82 -1.86 -55.86
CA ILE A 225 50.39 -1.31 -57.11
C ILE A 225 50.75 0.18 -56.94
N PHE A 226 49.88 0.97 -56.29
CA PHE A 226 50.14 2.39 -56.05
C PHE A 226 51.37 2.61 -55.15
N ILE A 227 51.51 1.83 -54.07
CA ILE A 227 52.70 1.86 -53.21
C ILE A 227 53.96 1.47 -54.01
N LEU A 228 53.86 0.43 -54.84
CA LEU A 228 54.98 0.00 -55.69
C LEU A 228 55.42 1.12 -56.65
N LEU A 229 54.48 1.81 -57.28
CA LEU A 229 54.79 2.95 -58.17
C LEU A 229 55.49 4.08 -57.41
N ILE A 230 55.04 4.40 -56.20
CA ILE A 230 55.70 5.40 -55.35
C ILE A 230 57.14 4.97 -55.04
N LEU A 231 57.35 3.72 -54.64
CA LEU A 231 58.70 3.19 -54.38
C LEU A 231 59.59 3.25 -55.62
N ILE A 232 59.06 2.92 -56.79
CA ILE A 232 59.81 3.03 -58.05
C ILE A 232 60.21 4.48 -58.30
N VAL A 233 59.30 5.45 -58.16
CA VAL A 233 59.63 6.86 -58.36
C VAL A 233 60.71 7.30 -57.38
N ILE A 234 60.58 6.96 -56.09
CA ILE A 234 61.56 7.34 -55.06
C ILE A 234 62.92 6.66 -55.26
N PHE A 235 62.96 5.40 -55.67
CA PHE A 235 64.21 4.65 -55.81
C PHE A 235 64.91 4.89 -57.15
N LYS A 236 64.15 5.22 -58.19
CA LYS A 236 64.66 5.52 -59.54
C LYS A 236 65.09 6.98 -59.69
N THR A 237 64.51 7.87 -58.90
CA THR A 237 64.97 9.28 -58.76
C THR A 237 66.16 9.31 -57.82
#